data_AF-A0A936ECH9-F1
#
_entry.id   AF-A0A936ECH9-F1
#
_cell.length_a   1.000
_cell.length_b   1.000
_cell.length_c   1.000
_cell.angle_alpha   90.00
_cell.angle_beta   90.00
_cell.angle_gamma   90.00
#
_symmetry.space_group_name_H-M   'P 1'
#
loop_
_entity.id
_entity.type
_entity.pdbx_description
1 polymer ?
#
loop_
_entity_poly.entity_id
_entity_poly.type
_entity_poly.pdbx_seq_one_letter_code
_entity_poly.pdbx_strand_id
1 'polypeptide(L)'
;MLGGLIWLPWPLGPLGWLPVILYTAADLCDAFDGFAARKTNHQTELGTILDTEYDALGIAIVVGLAIWYGQLPWWYASLALARYLFVWGIWWRERRGLPILPLGPSQYRRLVAGFQMGFLTVALWPVFRPPAVWVAGAVFIAPTLVLFGRDWLVVSGRLDPHTAAYARWRERAHRWALGWLPFVLRVVLAITAVTTGLFPPTWGGSERWRLMFGSWGWQEPWLGTAGSLLAVVAVGCGAAVVLGVWGRWTAVGLIFATAVDFVAALGEPTRPPLLGHTLLLAANLTITLTNSGYYSLWKPAEPYMFVPLGEVGRDK
;
A
#
# COMPACT_ATOMS: atom_id res chain seq x y z
N MET A 1 -11.37 -15.66 -13.53
CA MET A 1 -12.55 -14.77 -13.72
C MET A 1 -12.14 -13.35 -14.14
N LEU A 2 -11.19 -12.69 -13.47
CA LEU A 2 -10.73 -11.33 -13.86
C LEU A 2 -10.06 -11.24 -15.23
N GLY A 3 -9.33 -12.27 -15.67
CA GLY A 3 -8.63 -12.25 -16.97
C GLY A 3 -9.56 -12.09 -18.18
N GLY A 4 -10.85 -12.44 -18.06
CA GLY A 4 -11.84 -12.20 -19.13
C GLY A 4 -12.13 -10.72 -19.38
N LEU A 5 -11.91 -9.86 -18.38
CA LEU A 5 -12.12 -8.42 -18.49
C LEU A 5 -11.02 -7.71 -19.28
N ILE A 6 -9.86 -8.34 -19.51
CA ILE A 6 -8.75 -7.74 -20.28
C ILE A 6 -9.19 -7.41 -21.72
N TRP A 7 -10.15 -8.16 -22.25
CA TRP A 7 -10.67 -7.97 -23.61
C TRP A 7 -11.89 -7.06 -23.70
N LEU A 8 -12.40 -6.57 -22.57
CA LEU A 8 -13.54 -5.65 -22.54
C LEU A 8 -13.09 -4.22 -22.21
N PRO A 9 -13.77 -3.18 -22.73
CA PRO A 9 -13.61 -1.81 -22.23
C PRO A 9 -14.18 -1.69 -20.81
N TRP A 10 -13.75 -0.66 -20.06
CA TRP A 10 -14.22 -0.45 -18.68
C TRP A 10 -15.76 -0.36 -18.67
N PRO A 11 -16.44 -1.25 -17.93
CA PRO A 11 -17.89 -1.27 -17.92
C PRO A 11 -18.44 0.05 -17.37
N LEU A 12 -19.33 0.69 -18.12
CA LEU A 12 -19.93 1.97 -17.72
C LEU A 12 -21.06 1.76 -16.69
N GLY A 13 -21.32 2.77 -15.87
CA GLY A 13 -22.40 2.76 -14.88
C GLY A 13 -22.15 1.78 -13.72
N PRO A 14 -23.20 1.13 -13.17
CA PRO A 14 -23.07 0.23 -12.02
C PRO A 14 -22.10 -0.96 -12.25
N LEU A 15 -21.95 -1.39 -13.50
CA LEU A 15 -21.05 -2.47 -13.87
C LEU A 15 -19.56 -2.08 -13.73
N GLY A 16 -19.23 -0.80 -13.62
CA GLY A 16 -17.87 -0.31 -13.35
C GLY A 16 -17.27 -0.81 -12.04
N TRP A 17 -18.10 -1.32 -11.13
CA TRP A 17 -17.68 -1.97 -9.89
C TRP A 17 -17.31 -3.45 -10.05
N LEU A 18 -17.63 -4.05 -11.20
CA LEU A 18 -17.40 -5.48 -11.44
C LEU A 18 -15.93 -5.90 -11.25
N PRO A 19 -14.91 -5.17 -11.76
CA PRO A 19 -13.51 -5.53 -11.51
C PRO A 19 -13.17 -5.58 -10.02
N VAL A 20 -13.67 -4.60 -9.25
CA VAL A 20 -13.46 -4.53 -7.80
C VAL A 20 -14.13 -5.70 -7.09
N ILE A 21 -15.39 -5.98 -7.41
CA ILE A 21 -16.17 -7.05 -6.77
C ILE A 21 -15.48 -8.39 -7.03
N LEU A 22 -15.08 -8.66 -8.28
CA LEU A 22 -14.42 -9.90 -8.64
C LEU A 22 -13.04 -10.05 -7.98
N TYR A 23 -12.27 -8.96 -7.88
CA TYR A 23 -10.96 -9.00 -7.23
C TYR A 23 -11.06 -9.15 -5.71
N THR A 24 -11.95 -8.38 -5.08
CA THR A 24 -12.21 -8.51 -3.64
C THR A 24 -12.72 -9.91 -3.28
N ALA A 25 -13.57 -10.50 -4.13
CA ALA A 25 -14.04 -11.87 -3.94
C ALA A 25 -12.89 -12.89 -4.07
N ALA A 26 -11.98 -12.69 -5.03
CA ALA A 26 -10.80 -13.55 -5.20
C ALA A 26 -9.87 -13.48 -3.97
N ASP A 27 -9.53 -12.27 -3.51
CA ASP A 27 -8.68 -12.05 -2.33
C ASP A 27 -9.30 -12.66 -1.06
N LEU A 28 -10.63 -12.56 -0.93
CA LEU A 28 -11.33 -13.12 0.22
C LEU A 28 -11.35 -14.65 0.18
N CYS A 29 -11.58 -15.25 -0.99
CA CYS A 29 -11.51 -16.69 -1.18
C CYS A 29 -10.13 -17.25 -0.83
N ASP A 30 -9.06 -16.56 -1.25
CA ASP A 30 -7.68 -16.93 -0.92
C ASP A 30 -7.42 -16.90 0.61
N ALA A 31 -7.85 -15.81 1.26
CA ALA A 31 -7.75 -15.68 2.71
C ALA A 31 -8.50 -16.81 3.45
N PHE A 32 -9.66 -17.22 2.94
CA PHE A 32 -10.46 -18.32 3.50
C PHE A 32 -9.81 -19.69 3.27
N ASP A 33 -9.24 -19.97 2.09
CA ASP A 33 -8.57 -21.23 1.82
C ASP A 33 -7.33 -21.40 2.71
N GLY A 34 -6.51 -20.34 2.81
CA GLY A 34 -5.38 -20.31 3.73
C GLY A 34 -5.80 -20.47 5.20
N PHE A 35 -6.95 -19.93 5.61
CA PHE A 35 -7.48 -20.14 6.96
C PHE A 35 -7.96 -21.58 7.18
N ALA A 36 -8.70 -22.14 6.23
CA ALA A 36 -9.20 -23.52 6.29
C ALA A 36 -8.03 -24.51 6.37
N ALA A 37 -7.02 -24.37 5.52
CA ALA A 37 -5.82 -25.22 5.52
C ALA A 37 -5.04 -25.18 6.84
N ARG A 38 -4.92 -23.99 7.47
CA ARG A 38 -4.31 -23.84 8.81
C ARG A 38 -5.13 -24.51 9.89
N LYS A 39 -6.46 -24.43 9.80
CA LYS A 39 -7.38 -25.01 10.80
C LYS A 39 -7.46 -26.54 10.69
N THR A 40 -7.35 -27.08 9.48
CA THR A 40 -7.37 -28.53 9.24
C THR A 40 -6.00 -29.18 9.32
N ASN A 41 -4.91 -28.42 9.43
CA ASN A 41 -3.53 -28.90 9.44
C ASN A 41 -3.16 -29.72 8.18
N HIS A 42 -3.79 -29.41 7.05
CA HIS A 42 -3.60 -30.08 5.75
C HIS A 42 -2.74 -29.22 4.79
N GLN A 43 -1.63 -28.68 5.28
CA GLN A 43 -0.69 -27.95 4.40
C GLN A 43 0.15 -28.95 3.61
N THR A 44 0.06 -28.89 2.28
CA THR A 44 0.88 -29.70 1.36
C THR A 44 1.93 -28.82 0.68
N GLU A 45 3.07 -29.41 0.31
CA GLU A 45 4.14 -28.71 -0.41
C GLU A 45 3.66 -28.26 -1.80
N LEU A 46 2.95 -29.13 -2.52
CA LEU A 46 2.33 -28.80 -3.80
C LEU A 46 1.32 -27.65 -3.69
N GLY A 47 0.47 -27.68 -2.65
CA GLY A 47 -0.49 -26.61 -2.38
C GLY A 47 0.20 -25.27 -2.17
N THR A 48 1.30 -25.24 -1.41
CA THR A 48 2.06 -24.02 -1.14
C THR A 48 2.69 -23.43 -2.41
N ILE A 49 3.22 -24.28 -3.30
CA ILE A 49 3.78 -23.83 -4.59
C ILE A 49 2.67 -23.26 -5.47
N LEU A 50 1.54 -23.98 -5.56
CA LEU A 50 0.42 -23.59 -6.41
C LEU A 50 -0.22 -22.27 -5.95
N ASP A 51 -0.44 -22.13 -4.65
CA ASP A 51 -0.91 -20.91 -3.97
C ASP A 51 -0.04 -19.70 -4.34
N THR A 52 1.28 -19.85 -4.18
CA THR A 52 2.24 -18.79 -4.48
C THR A 52 2.25 -18.40 -5.98
N GLU A 53 2.06 -19.36 -6.88
CA GLU A 53 1.98 -19.07 -8.33
C GLU A 53 0.65 -18.41 -8.71
N TYR A 54 -0.47 -18.85 -8.14
CA TYR A 54 -1.77 -18.21 -8.37
C TYR A 54 -1.82 -16.78 -7.83
N ASP A 55 -1.24 -16.52 -6.67
CA ASP A 55 -1.08 -15.17 -6.12
C ASP A 55 -0.32 -14.25 -7.09
N ALA A 56 0.81 -14.74 -7.60
CA ALA A 56 1.63 -13.99 -8.54
C ALA A 56 0.89 -13.70 -9.86
N LEU A 57 0.20 -14.70 -10.39
CA LEU A 57 -0.64 -14.55 -11.58
C LEU A 57 -1.81 -13.58 -11.32
N GLY A 58 -2.43 -13.64 -10.15
CA GLY A 58 -3.48 -12.72 -9.72
C GLY A 58 -2.99 -11.27 -9.74
N ILE A 59 -1.85 -10.99 -9.11
CA ILE A 59 -1.21 -9.67 -9.14
C ILE A 59 -0.91 -9.25 -10.58
N ALA A 60 -0.35 -10.14 -11.41
CA ALA A 60 -0.01 -9.83 -12.81
C ALA A 60 -1.25 -9.48 -13.65
N ILE A 61 -2.34 -10.23 -13.49
CA ILE A 61 -3.62 -9.98 -14.17
C ILE A 61 -4.20 -8.63 -13.73
N VAL A 62 -4.20 -8.35 -12.43
CA VAL A 62 -4.79 -7.12 -11.87
C VAL A 62 -3.98 -5.89 -12.27
N VAL A 63 -2.66 -5.95 -12.18
CA VAL A 63 -1.76 -4.88 -12.65
C VAL A 63 -1.94 -4.67 -14.16
N GLY A 64 -1.97 -5.75 -14.94
CA GLY A 64 -2.21 -5.67 -16.39
C GLY A 64 -3.55 -5.02 -16.72
N LEU A 65 -4.61 -5.42 -16.02
CA LEU A 65 -5.95 -4.86 -16.17
C LEU A 65 -6.00 -3.36 -15.80
N ALA A 66 -5.40 -2.98 -14.69
CA ALA A 66 -5.35 -1.60 -14.24
C ALA A 66 -4.52 -0.71 -15.18
N ILE A 67 -3.44 -1.22 -15.78
CA ILE A 67 -2.68 -0.50 -16.82
C ILE A 67 -3.49 -0.39 -18.11
N TRP A 68 -4.13 -1.48 -18.53
CA TRP A 68 -4.98 -1.50 -19.73
C TRP A 68 -6.10 -0.47 -19.66
N TYR A 69 -6.70 -0.33 -18.47
CA TYR A 69 -7.72 0.66 -18.19
C TYR A 69 -7.22 2.07 -17.89
N GLY A 70 -5.91 2.30 -17.93
CA GLY A 70 -5.28 3.60 -17.69
C GLY A 70 -5.32 4.08 -16.23
N GLN A 71 -5.70 3.21 -15.29
CA GLN A 71 -5.68 3.52 -13.85
C GLN A 71 -4.25 3.51 -13.29
N LEU A 72 -3.45 2.53 -13.71
CA LEU A 72 -2.03 2.44 -13.36
C LEU A 72 -1.12 2.79 -14.53
N PRO A 73 0.03 3.43 -14.25
CA PRO A 73 1.02 3.74 -15.27
C PRO A 73 1.80 2.48 -15.67
N TRP A 74 2.34 2.45 -16.89
CA TRP A 74 3.03 1.28 -17.45
C TRP A 74 4.19 0.77 -16.59
N TRP A 75 4.90 1.65 -15.88
CA TRP A 75 6.04 1.26 -15.02
C TRP A 75 5.60 0.38 -13.84
N TYR A 76 4.31 0.38 -13.50
CA TYR A 76 3.76 -0.49 -12.45
C TYR A 76 3.86 -1.97 -12.80
N ALA A 77 3.98 -2.31 -14.08
CA ALA A 77 4.21 -3.68 -14.54
C ALA A 77 5.49 -4.30 -13.92
N SER A 78 6.44 -3.47 -13.48
CA SER A 78 7.63 -3.94 -12.75
C SER A 78 7.28 -4.73 -11.49
N LEU A 79 6.17 -4.43 -10.81
CA LEU A 79 5.70 -5.19 -9.66
C LEU A 79 5.34 -6.63 -10.04
N ALA A 80 4.54 -6.79 -11.09
CA ALA A 80 4.14 -8.10 -11.60
C ALA A 80 5.33 -8.91 -12.13
N LEU A 81 6.26 -8.23 -12.81
CA LEU A 81 7.46 -8.86 -13.37
C LEU A 81 8.51 -9.21 -12.31
N ALA A 82 8.53 -8.52 -11.16
CA ALA A 82 9.58 -8.68 -10.15
C ALA A 82 9.75 -10.13 -9.72
N ARG A 83 8.66 -10.86 -9.43
CA ARG A 83 8.73 -12.28 -9.05
C ARG A 83 9.26 -13.14 -10.19
N TYR A 84 8.71 -13.01 -11.40
CA TYR A 84 9.13 -13.85 -12.53
C TYR A 84 10.61 -13.64 -12.87
N LEU A 85 11.07 -12.39 -12.83
CA LEU A 85 12.49 -12.06 -12.97
C LEU A 85 13.34 -12.66 -11.84
N PHE A 86 12.82 -12.66 -10.61
CA PHE A 86 13.49 -13.24 -9.45
C PHE A 86 13.66 -14.77 -9.59
N VAL A 87 12.59 -15.49 -9.92
CA VAL A 87 12.60 -16.94 -10.12
C VAL A 87 13.48 -17.32 -11.32
N TRP A 88 13.35 -16.61 -12.44
CA TRP A 88 14.20 -16.80 -13.61
C TRP A 88 15.67 -16.55 -13.29
N GLY A 89 15.96 -15.53 -12.49
CA GLY A 89 17.29 -15.22 -12.02
C GLY A 89 17.89 -16.35 -11.17
N ILE A 90 17.11 -16.97 -10.28
CA ILE A 90 17.54 -18.14 -9.50
C ILE A 90 17.86 -19.30 -10.44
N TRP A 91 16.92 -19.67 -11.31
CA TRP A 91 17.09 -20.74 -12.28
C TRP A 91 18.32 -20.57 -13.17
N TRP A 92 18.60 -19.34 -13.63
CA TRP A 92 19.82 -19.04 -14.40
C TRP A 92 21.05 -19.36 -13.56
N ARG A 93 21.09 -18.90 -12.31
CA ARG A 93 22.25 -19.07 -11.42
C ARG A 93 22.47 -20.54 -11.06
N GLU A 94 21.40 -21.31 -10.85
CA GLU A 94 21.47 -22.77 -10.69
C GLU A 94 22.13 -23.42 -11.89
N ARG A 95 21.69 -23.08 -13.11
CA ARG A 95 22.29 -23.60 -14.36
C ARG A 95 23.76 -23.24 -14.53
N ARG A 96 24.24 -22.18 -13.89
CA ARG A 96 25.65 -21.76 -13.91
C ARG A 96 26.45 -22.24 -12.70
N GLY A 97 25.85 -23.04 -11.80
CA GLY A 97 26.51 -23.50 -10.58
C GLY A 97 26.92 -22.37 -9.62
N LEU A 98 26.23 -21.23 -9.68
CA LEU A 98 26.51 -20.08 -8.83
C LEU A 98 25.84 -20.26 -7.45
N PRO A 99 26.44 -19.74 -6.35
CA PRO A 99 25.92 -19.94 -5.00
C PRO A 99 24.59 -19.23 -4.79
N ILE A 100 23.59 -19.94 -4.27
CA ILE A 100 22.24 -19.42 -3.97
C ILE A 100 22.02 -19.52 -2.46
N LEU A 101 21.94 -18.37 -1.80
CA LEU A 101 21.72 -18.32 -0.35
C LEU A 101 20.21 -18.35 -0.03
N PRO A 102 19.79 -19.09 1.02
CA PRO A 102 18.39 -19.12 1.42
C PRO A 102 17.96 -17.77 1.99
N LEU A 103 16.74 -17.36 1.66
CA LEU A 103 16.11 -16.17 2.25
C LEU A 103 15.33 -16.56 3.50
N GLY A 104 15.68 -15.98 4.64
CA GLY A 104 14.87 -16.08 5.85
C GLY A 104 13.49 -15.42 5.70
N PRO A 105 12.48 -15.83 6.49
CA PRO A 105 11.16 -15.21 6.50
C PRO A 105 11.25 -13.74 6.95
N SER A 106 10.39 -12.87 6.40
CA SER A 106 10.37 -11.45 6.74
C SER A 106 8.95 -10.93 6.91
N GLN A 107 8.60 -10.56 8.14
CA GLN A 107 7.28 -9.98 8.45
C GLN A 107 7.02 -8.67 7.70
N TYR A 108 8.07 -7.87 7.47
CA TYR A 108 7.95 -6.63 6.70
C TYR A 108 7.56 -6.88 5.24
N ARG A 109 8.08 -7.95 4.61
CA ARG A 109 7.65 -8.34 3.25
C ARG A 109 6.16 -8.69 3.23
N ARG A 110 5.70 -9.45 4.22
CA ARG A 110 4.29 -9.84 4.34
C ARG A 110 3.38 -8.63 4.53
N LEU A 111 3.80 -7.68 5.37
CA LEU A 111 3.06 -6.44 5.59
C LEU A 111 2.95 -5.60 4.32
N VAL A 112 4.08 -5.36 3.63
CA VAL A 112 4.10 -4.58 2.39
C VAL A 112 3.26 -5.27 1.31
N ALA A 113 3.33 -6.60 1.19
CA ALA A 113 2.49 -7.37 0.27
C ALA A 113 0.99 -7.25 0.58
N GLY A 114 0.59 -7.33 1.86
CA GLY A 114 -0.81 -7.15 2.25
C GLY A 114 -1.35 -5.75 1.93
N PHE A 115 -0.56 -4.71 2.19
CA PHE A 115 -0.90 -3.34 1.80
C PHE A 115 -0.94 -3.15 0.28
N GLN A 116 -0.04 -3.82 -0.43
CA GLN A 116 0.03 -3.81 -1.89
C GLN A 116 -1.21 -4.44 -2.52
N MET A 117 -1.71 -5.55 -1.97
CA MET A 117 -2.99 -6.16 -2.37
C MET A 117 -4.16 -5.19 -2.13
N GLY A 118 -4.27 -4.64 -0.91
CA GLY A 118 -5.33 -3.68 -0.59
C GLY A 118 -5.29 -2.43 -1.47
N PHE A 119 -4.10 -1.92 -1.82
CA PHE A 119 -3.94 -0.83 -2.78
C PHE A 119 -4.48 -1.21 -4.17
N LEU A 120 -4.15 -2.40 -4.69
CA LEU A 120 -4.65 -2.86 -5.99
C LEU A 120 -6.19 -2.94 -6.00
N THR A 121 -6.80 -3.35 -4.89
CA THR A 121 -8.26 -3.36 -4.75
C THR A 121 -8.83 -1.95 -4.87
N VAL A 122 -8.26 -0.98 -4.14
CA VAL A 122 -8.69 0.42 -4.15
C VAL A 122 -8.42 1.10 -5.51
N ALA A 123 -7.31 0.77 -6.17
CA ALA A 123 -6.94 1.30 -7.48
C ALA A 123 -7.95 0.92 -8.58
N LEU A 124 -8.68 -0.19 -8.41
CA LEU A 124 -9.74 -0.61 -9.32
C LEU A 124 -11.09 0.09 -9.05
N TRP A 125 -11.21 0.89 -7.98
CA TRP A 125 -12.48 1.56 -7.72
C TRP A 125 -12.75 2.61 -8.81
N PRO A 126 -13.97 2.63 -9.41
CA PRO A 126 -14.30 3.56 -10.49
C PRO A 126 -14.32 5.03 -10.04
N VAL A 127 -14.20 5.23 -8.73
CA VAL A 127 -14.26 6.51 -8.03
C VAL A 127 -12.93 7.26 -8.07
N PHE A 128 -11.79 6.55 -8.13
CA PHE A 128 -10.48 7.18 -8.13
C PHE A 128 -10.03 7.52 -9.56
N ARG A 129 -9.46 8.72 -9.70
CA ARG A 129 -8.88 9.22 -10.96
C ARG A 129 -7.40 8.82 -11.04
N PRO A 130 -6.86 8.58 -12.25
CA PRO A 130 -5.49 8.08 -12.44
C PRO A 130 -4.40 8.85 -11.68
N PRO A 131 -4.38 10.19 -11.61
CA PRO A 131 -3.28 10.90 -10.94
C PRO A 131 -3.14 10.54 -9.45
N ALA A 132 -4.25 10.30 -8.75
CA ALA A 132 -4.23 9.90 -7.34
C ALA A 132 -3.67 8.47 -7.18
N VAL A 133 -4.12 7.58 -8.06
CA VAL A 133 -3.68 6.18 -8.11
C VAL A 133 -2.20 6.10 -8.48
N TRP A 134 -1.66 7.01 -9.29
CA TRP A 134 -0.24 7.04 -9.66
C TRP A 134 0.65 7.44 -8.50
N VAL A 135 0.27 8.46 -7.73
CA VAL A 135 0.98 8.87 -6.51
C VAL A 135 0.99 7.73 -5.50
N ALA A 136 -0.19 7.14 -5.25
CA ALA A 136 -0.31 6.01 -4.35
C ALA A 136 0.52 4.81 -4.84
N GLY A 137 0.42 4.50 -6.13
CA GLY A 137 1.19 3.45 -6.77
C GLY A 137 2.70 3.62 -6.56
N ALA A 138 3.23 4.83 -6.73
CA ALA A 138 4.64 5.11 -6.53
C ALA A 138 5.08 4.81 -5.08
N VAL A 139 4.23 5.16 -4.11
CA VAL A 139 4.48 4.91 -2.67
C VAL A 139 4.45 3.42 -2.35
N PHE A 140 3.51 2.64 -2.90
CA PHE A 140 3.40 1.20 -2.63
C PHE A 140 4.45 0.36 -3.38
N ILE A 141 4.80 0.72 -4.62
CA ILE A 141 5.78 -0.06 -5.41
C ILE A 141 7.21 0.13 -4.90
N ALA A 142 7.56 1.34 -4.41
CA ALA A 142 8.91 1.68 -4.01
C ALA A 142 9.50 0.74 -2.94
N PRO A 143 8.84 0.51 -1.78
CA PRO A 143 9.36 -0.42 -0.78
C PRO A 143 9.41 -1.86 -1.32
N THR A 144 8.44 -2.27 -2.15
CA THR A 144 8.40 -3.61 -2.74
C THR A 144 9.62 -3.87 -3.63
N LEU A 145 9.93 -2.96 -4.55
CA LEU A 145 11.10 -3.09 -5.43
C LEU A 145 12.42 -3.01 -4.65
N VAL A 146 12.50 -2.16 -3.63
CA VAL A 146 13.68 -2.10 -2.75
C VAL A 146 13.88 -3.42 -2.02
N LEU A 147 12.81 -4.06 -1.54
CA LEU A 147 12.88 -5.37 -0.90
C LEU A 147 13.31 -6.47 -1.87
N PHE A 148 12.74 -6.51 -3.09
CA PHE A 148 13.16 -7.45 -4.13
C PHE A 148 14.63 -7.26 -4.51
N GLY A 149 15.09 -6.02 -4.68
CA GLY A 149 16.48 -5.71 -4.98
C GLY A 149 17.43 -6.16 -3.86
N ARG A 150 17.07 -5.89 -2.59
CA ARG A 150 17.83 -6.37 -1.42
C ARG A 150 17.87 -7.90 -1.38
N ASP A 151 16.73 -8.55 -1.56
CA ASP A 151 16.61 -10.00 -1.51
C ASP A 151 17.43 -10.65 -2.63
N TRP A 152 17.48 -10.04 -3.82
CA TRP A 152 18.34 -10.50 -4.90
C TRP A 152 19.82 -10.38 -4.57
N LEU A 153 20.25 -9.31 -3.90
CA LEU A 153 21.62 -9.15 -3.46
C LEU A 153 22.03 -10.19 -2.41
N VAL A 154 21.09 -10.58 -1.53
CA VAL A 154 21.30 -11.66 -0.55
C VAL A 154 21.36 -13.01 -1.24
N VAL A 155 20.37 -13.37 -2.07
CA VAL A 155 20.35 -14.63 -2.82
C VAL A 155 21.57 -14.78 -3.72
N SER A 156 22.03 -13.68 -4.30
CA SER A 156 23.21 -13.67 -5.16
C SER A 156 24.55 -13.81 -4.44
N GLY A 157 24.55 -13.85 -3.10
CA GLY A 157 25.77 -13.92 -2.29
C GLY A 157 26.59 -12.63 -2.30
N ARG A 158 26.06 -11.53 -2.86
CA ARG A 158 26.73 -10.22 -2.84
C ARG A 158 26.57 -9.51 -1.51
N LEU A 159 25.49 -9.80 -0.79
CA LEU A 159 25.29 -9.39 0.59
C LEU A 159 25.24 -10.64 1.46
N ASP A 160 26.17 -10.73 2.41
CA ASP A 160 26.14 -11.76 3.45
C ASP A 160 25.33 -11.25 4.67
N PRO A 161 24.19 -11.90 5.00
CA PRO A 161 23.39 -11.56 6.17
C PRO A 161 24.12 -11.68 7.51
N HIS A 162 25.17 -12.52 7.58
CA HIS A 162 25.88 -12.83 8.81
C HIS A 162 27.02 -11.85 9.14
N THR A 163 27.41 -11.02 8.17
CA THR A 163 28.47 -10.04 8.37
C THR A 163 28.01 -8.87 9.25
N ALA A 164 28.80 -8.52 10.27
CA ALA A 164 28.50 -7.41 11.21
C ALA A 164 28.35 -6.04 10.53
N ALA A 165 28.96 -5.83 9.35
CA ALA A 165 28.75 -4.64 8.53
C ALA A 165 27.31 -4.55 7.99
N TYR A 166 26.76 -5.67 7.50
CA TYR A 166 25.39 -5.73 6.99
C TYR A 166 24.37 -5.58 8.12
N ALA A 167 24.60 -6.21 9.28
CA ALA A 167 23.75 -6.03 10.46
C ALA A 167 23.66 -4.54 10.86
N ARG A 168 24.80 -3.85 10.97
CA ARG A 168 24.84 -2.41 11.28
C ARG A 168 24.16 -1.54 10.22
N TRP A 169 24.34 -1.86 8.93
CA TRP A 169 23.66 -1.15 7.85
C TRP A 169 22.16 -1.35 7.92
N ARG A 170 21.68 -2.59 8.11
CA ARG A 170 20.27 -2.94 8.23
C ARG A 170 19.62 -2.26 9.43
N GLU A 171 20.29 -2.24 10.58
CA GLU A 171 19.81 -1.51 11.77
C GLU A 171 19.72 -0.01 11.52
N ARG A 172 20.71 0.59 10.85
CA ARG A 172 20.69 2.00 10.47
C ARG A 172 19.55 2.30 9.52
N ALA A 173 19.38 1.49 8.47
CA ALA A 173 18.28 1.60 7.52
C ALA A 173 16.92 1.46 8.22
N HIS A 174 16.78 0.50 9.13
CA HIS A 174 15.57 0.31 9.92
C HIS A 174 15.26 1.51 10.83
N ARG A 175 16.25 2.04 11.55
CA ARG A 175 16.08 3.24 12.40
C ARG A 175 15.68 4.47 11.58
N TRP A 176 16.22 4.62 10.38
CA TRP A 176 15.81 5.71 9.49
C TRP A 176 14.41 5.46 8.94
N ALA A 177 14.15 4.32 8.31
CA ALA A 177 12.90 4.03 7.61
C ALA A 177 11.68 3.90 8.55
N LEU A 178 11.84 3.32 9.73
CA LEU A 178 10.73 3.09 10.70
C LEU A 178 10.79 4.02 11.91
N GLY A 179 11.78 4.91 11.99
CA GLY A 179 11.98 5.84 13.08
C GLY A 179 11.92 7.30 12.64
N TRP A 180 12.95 7.76 11.93
CA TRP A 180 13.10 9.16 11.51
C TRP A 180 12.21 9.56 10.33
N LEU A 181 12.11 8.70 9.31
CA LEU A 181 11.29 8.97 8.12
C LEU A 181 9.83 9.27 8.48
N PRO A 182 9.12 8.46 9.29
CA PRO A 182 7.75 8.79 9.65
C PRO A 182 7.61 10.04 10.51
N PHE A 183 8.61 10.36 11.33
CA PHE A 183 8.62 11.61 12.09
C PHE A 183 8.70 12.83 11.16
N VAL A 184 9.63 12.82 10.19
CA VAL A 184 9.74 13.87 9.17
C VAL A 184 8.45 13.97 8.36
N LEU A 185 7.87 12.83 7.98
CA LEU A 185 6.62 12.80 7.22
C LEU A 185 5.42 13.33 8.00
N ARG A 186 5.37 13.13 9.33
CA ARG A 186 4.34 13.75 10.19
C ARG A 186 4.45 15.26 10.21
N VAL A 187 5.66 15.80 10.25
CA VAL A 187 5.90 17.26 10.16
C VAL A 187 5.50 17.78 8.78
N VAL A 188 5.91 17.10 7.71
CA VAL A 188 5.49 17.43 6.34
C VAL A 188 3.97 17.40 6.23
N LEU A 189 3.32 16.35 6.73
CA LEU A 189 1.86 16.19 6.74
C LEU A 189 1.18 17.32 7.50
N ALA A 190 1.71 17.73 8.66
CA ALA A 190 1.15 18.85 9.42
C ALA A 190 1.23 20.17 8.64
N ILE A 191 2.40 20.46 8.04
CA ILE A 191 2.61 21.67 7.23
C ILE A 191 1.70 21.64 6.00
N THR A 192 1.70 20.54 5.25
CA THR A 192 0.91 20.44 4.03
C THR A 192 -0.59 20.48 4.32
N ALA A 193 -1.08 19.81 5.37
CA ALA A 193 -2.48 19.87 5.76
C ALA A 193 -2.96 21.29 6.08
N VAL A 194 -2.12 22.13 6.69
CA VAL A 194 -2.44 23.55 6.92
C VAL A 194 -2.43 24.32 5.61
N THR A 195 -1.38 24.18 4.80
CA THR A 195 -1.24 24.94 3.54
C THR A 195 -2.27 24.58 2.47
N THR A 196 -2.78 23.35 2.46
CA THR A 196 -3.81 22.89 1.51
C THR A 196 -5.24 23.18 2.00
N GLY A 197 -5.39 23.72 3.21
CA GLY A 197 -6.69 23.97 3.83
C GLY A 197 -7.43 22.71 4.26
N LEU A 198 -6.74 21.57 4.38
CA LEU A 198 -7.31 20.39 5.05
C LEU A 198 -7.52 20.67 6.55
N PHE A 199 -6.66 21.51 7.13
CA PHE A 199 -6.75 21.95 8.52
C PHE A 199 -6.54 23.48 8.66
N PRO A 200 -7.43 24.21 9.37
CA PRO A 200 -8.70 23.75 9.92
C PRO A 200 -9.69 23.44 8.78
N PRO A 201 -10.54 22.41 8.92
CA PRO A 201 -11.49 22.08 7.86
C PRO A 201 -12.64 23.10 7.84
N THR A 202 -13.22 23.30 6.66
CA THR A 202 -14.49 23.99 6.51
C THR A 202 -15.63 23.04 6.88
N TRP A 203 -16.29 23.29 8.01
CA TRP A 203 -17.47 22.55 8.45
C TRP A 203 -18.61 22.68 7.41
N GLY A 204 -19.22 21.56 7.01
CA GLY A 204 -20.10 21.49 5.84
C GLY A 204 -19.40 21.12 4.53
N GLY A 205 -18.09 20.88 4.53
CA GLY A 205 -17.28 20.53 3.36
C GLY A 205 -16.86 21.75 2.54
N SER A 206 -15.62 21.75 2.06
CA SER A 206 -15.13 22.77 1.15
C SER A 206 -15.88 22.68 -0.19
N GLU A 207 -15.97 23.79 -0.93
CA GLU A 207 -16.64 23.84 -2.23
C GLU A 207 -16.10 22.73 -3.17
N ARG A 208 -14.79 22.52 -3.16
CA ARG A 208 -14.11 21.43 -3.88
C ARG A 208 -14.62 20.02 -3.52
N TRP A 209 -14.84 19.73 -2.23
CA TRP A 209 -15.36 18.43 -1.81
C TRP A 209 -16.82 18.25 -2.23
N ARG A 210 -17.63 19.31 -2.14
CA ARG A 210 -19.03 19.27 -2.58
C ARG A 210 -19.14 19.06 -4.09
N LEU A 211 -18.31 19.75 -4.89
CA LEU A 211 -18.24 19.55 -6.33
C LEU A 211 -17.82 18.11 -6.68
N MET A 212 -16.84 17.56 -5.95
CA MET A 212 -16.40 16.19 -6.13
C MET A 212 -17.50 15.17 -5.78
N PHE A 213 -18.16 15.29 -4.63
CA PHE A 213 -19.27 14.39 -4.28
C PHE A 213 -20.48 14.57 -5.21
N GLY A 214 -20.73 15.79 -5.69
CA GLY A 214 -21.72 16.07 -6.72
C GLY A 214 -21.41 15.35 -8.03
N SER A 215 -20.13 15.23 -8.40
CA SER A 215 -19.70 14.43 -9.57
C SER A 215 -19.97 12.94 -9.44
N TRP A 216 -20.19 12.44 -8.21
CA TRP A 216 -20.62 11.06 -7.93
C TRP A 216 -22.15 10.91 -7.89
N GLY A 217 -22.88 11.98 -8.17
CA GLY A 217 -24.34 12.00 -8.19
C GLY A 217 -25.00 12.25 -6.83
N TRP A 218 -24.24 12.66 -5.81
CA TRP A 218 -24.81 12.96 -4.49
C TRP A 218 -25.51 14.32 -4.52
N GLN A 219 -26.64 14.42 -3.81
CA GLN A 219 -27.49 15.61 -3.75
C GLN A 219 -27.61 16.12 -2.30
N GLU A 220 -28.01 17.37 -2.10
CA GLU A 220 -28.31 17.88 -0.77
C GLU A 220 -29.52 17.12 -0.16
N PRO A 221 -29.50 16.82 1.16
CA PRO A 221 -28.54 17.24 2.19
C PRO A 221 -27.30 16.35 2.34
N TRP A 222 -27.15 15.30 1.53
CA TRP A 222 -26.09 14.30 1.67
C TRP A 222 -24.68 14.86 1.37
N LEU A 223 -24.58 15.88 0.52
CA LEU A 223 -23.30 16.56 0.24
C LEU A 223 -22.73 17.25 1.48
N GLY A 224 -23.55 18.02 2.19
CA GLY A 224 -23.13 18.71 3.42
C GLY A 224 -22.79 17.75 4.57
N THR A 225 -23.54 16.65 4.72
CA THR A 225 -23.26 15.64 5.74
C THR A 225 -21.96 14.90 5.44
N ALA A 226 -21.73 14.50 4.19
CA ALA A 226 -20.50 13.87 3.74
C ALA A 226 -19.26 14.75 3.97
N GLY A 227 -19.34 16.02 3.58
CA GLY A 227 -18.27 16.99 3.79
C GLY A 227 -17.96 17.21 5.27
N SER A 228 -18.99 17.21 6.13
CA SER A 228 -18.82 17.35 7.58
C SER A 228 -18.19 16.10 8.20
N LEU A 229 -18.62 14.91 7.79
CA LEU A 229 -17.99 13.65 8.22
C LEU A 229 -16.52 13.59 7.80
N LEU A 230 -16.21 14.00 6.57
CA LEU A 230 -14.84 14.06 6.09
C LEU A 230 -13.99 15.05 6.89
N ALA A 231 -14.53 16.21 7.25
CA ALA A 231 -13.89 17.19 8.11
C ALA A 231 -13.58 16.62 9.52
N VAL A 232 -14.53 15.89 10.11
CA VAL A 232 -14.32 15.21 11.41
C VAL A 232 -13.19 14.20 11.32
N VAL A 233 -13.19 13.37 10.27
CA VAL A 233 -12.12 12.38 10.05
C VAL A 233 -10.78 13.07 9.81
N ALA A 234 -10.73 14.12 8.98
CA ALA A 234 -9.52 14.89 8.70
C ALA A 234 -8.91 15.50 9.97
N VAL A 235 -9.73 16.06 10.86
CA VAL A 235 -9.26 16.61 12.13
C VAL A 235 -8.86 15.52 13.11
N GLY A 236 -9.73 14.54 13.35
CA GLY A 236 -9.50 13.49 14.33
C GLY A 236 -8.30 12.62 13.97
N CYS A 237 -8.30 12.05 12.76
CA CYS A 237 -7.20 11.23 12.27
C CYS A 237 -5.96 12.06 11.97
N GLY A 238 -6.10 13.28 11.42
CA GLY A 238 -4.96 14.16 11.14
C GLY A 238 -4.21 14.56 12.41
N ALA A 239 -4.92 15.01 13.43
CA ALA A 239 -4.31 15.30 14.73
C ALA A 239 -3.66 14.06 15.34
N ALA A 240 -4.33 12.91 15.30
CA ALA A 240 -3.76 11.66 15.81
C ALA A 240 -2.49 11.24 15.05
N VAL A 241 -2.44 11.37 13.72
CA VAL A 241 -1.24 11.08 12.92
C VAL A 241 -0.10 12.01 13.27
N VAL A 242 -0.34 13.34 13.33
CA VAL A 242 0.69 14.34 13.67
C VAL A 242 1.26 14.09 15.06
N LEU A 243 0.39 13.76 16.02
CA LEU A 243 0.75 13.41 17.40
C LEU A 243 1.38 12.01 17.54
N GLY A 244 1.29 11.17 16.52
CA GLY A 244 1.70 9.77 16.58
C GLY A 244 0.89 9.00 17.63
N VAL A 245 -0.43 9.10 17.57
CA VAL A 245 -1.37 8.29 18.34
C VAL A 245 -1.94 7.24 17.40
N TRP A 246 -1.76 5.97 17.73
CA TRP A 246 -2.27 4.83 16.95
C TRP A 246 -1.84 4.85 15.46
N GLY A 247 -0.61 5.29 15.25
CA GLY A 247 0.03 5.66 13.97
C GLY A 247 -0.57 5.11 12.68
N ARG A 248 -0.33 3.83 12.40
CA ARG A 248 -0.75 3.21 11.13
C ARG A 248 -2.26 3.30 10.91
N TRP A 249 -3.06 2.96 11.92
CA TRP A 249 -4.50 2.85 11.77
C TRP A 249 -5.17 4.21 11.65
N THR A 250 -4.64 5.22 12.33
CA THR A 250 -5.09 6.61 12.14
C THR A 250 -4.67 7.14 10.78
N ALA A 251 -3.50 6.78 10.26
CA ALA A 251 -3.11 7.09 8.88
C ALA A 251 -4.03 6.42 7.85
N VAL A 252 -4.40 5.14 8.05
CA VAL A 252 -5.40 4.44 7.21
C VAL A 252 -6.74 5.19 7.19
N GLY A 253 -7.24 5.61 8.35
CA GLY A 253 -8.47 6.41 8.43
C GLY A 253 -8.36 7.74 7.68
N LEU A 254 -7.16 8.32 7.64
CA LEU A 254 -6.88 9.59 6.95
C LEU A 254 -6.69 9.44 5.43
N ILE A 255 -6.49 8.22 4.90
CA ILE A 255 -6.28 7.99 3.45
C ILE A 255 -7.46 8.53 2.66
N PHE A 256 -8.69 8.24 3.09
CA PHE A 256 -9.87 8.67 2.35
C PHE A 256 -9.96 10.20 2.28
N ALA A 257 -9.73 10.90 3.40
CA ALA A 257 -9.73 12.36 3.43
C ALA A 257 -8.64 12.97 2.54
N THR A 258 -7.41 12.47 2.62
CA THR A 258 -6.28 12.98 1.80
C THR A 258 -6.41 12.65 0.32
N ALA A 259 -6.97 11.48 -0.03
CA ALA A 259 -7.23 11.09 -1.41
C ALA A 259 -8.37 11.90 -2.03
N VAL A 260 -9.47 12.10 -1.30
CA VAL A 260 -10.58 12.97 -1.73
C VAL A 260 -10.11 14.40 -1.90
N ASP A 261 -9.32 14.92 -0.95
CA ASP A 261 -8.76 16.26 -1.03
C ASP A 261 -7.87 16.45 -2.27
N PHE A 262 -7.01 15.46 -2.57
CA PHE A 262 -6.17 15.46 -3.75
C PHE A 262 -6.98 15.44 -5.05
N VAL A 263 -7.98 14.56 -5.15
CA VAL A 263 -8.84 14.47 -6.35
C VAL A 263 -9.66 15.74 -6.54
N ALA A 264 -10.17 16.32 -5.46
CA ALA A 264 -10.90 17.59 -5.50
C ALA A 264 -10.00 18.74 -5.99
N ALA A 265 -8.74 18.80 -5.53
CA ALA A 265 -7.78 19.80 -5.95
C ALA A 265 -7.40 19.71 -7.45
N LEU A 266 -7.44 18.51 -8.06
CA LEU A 266 -7.24 18.36 -9.51
C LEU A 266 -8.35 19.01 -10.35
N GLY A 267 -9.53 19.19 -9.77
CA GLY A 267 -10.68 19.81 -10.44
C GLY A 267 -10.65 21.33 -10.45
N GLU A 268 -9.72 21.97 -9.72
CA GLU A 268 -9.65 23.43 -9.61
C GLU A 268 -8.78 24.06 -10.74
N PRO A 269 -9.34 24.92 -11.60
CA PRO A 269 -8.62 25.48 -12.75
C PRO A 269 -7.65 26.63 -12.40
N THR A 270 -7.75 27.25 -11.22
CA THR A 270 -7.14 28.58 -10.96
C THR A 270 -5.93 28.60 -10.02
N ARG A 271 -5.59 27.52 -9.32
CA ARG A 271 -4.37 27.43 -8.49
C ARG A 271 -3.93 25.97 -8.27
N PRO A 272 -2.85 25.48 -8.89
CA PRO A 272 -2.33 24.17 -8.50
C PRO A 272 -1.13 24.35 -7.55
N PRO A 273 -1.29 24.38 -6.21
CA PRO A 273 -0.25 23.87 -5.34
C PRO A 273 -0.37 22.33 -5.33
N LEU A 274 -0.35 21.70 -6.52
CA LEU A 274 -0.49 20.25 -6.69
C LEU A 274 0.56 19.51 -5.84
N LEU A 275 1.72 20.13 -5.67
CA LEU A 275 2.80 19.65 -4.82
C LEU A 275 2.37 19.50 -3.35
N GLY A 276 1.62 20.46 -2.79
CA GLY A 276 1.14 20.38 -1.40
C GLY A 276 0.19 19.20 -1.18
N HIS A 277 -0.81 19.04 -2.04
CA HIS A 277 -1.75 17.92 -1.98
C HIS A 277 -1.08 16.57 -2.29
N THR A 278 -0.11 16.55 -3.21
CA THR A 278 0.68 15.35 -3.53
C THR A 278 1.51 14.91 -2.32
N LEU A 279 2.23 15.85 -1.70
CA LEU A 279 3.05 15.59 -0.52
C LEU A 279 2.19 15.14 0.67
N LEU A 280 1.01 15.75 0.85
CA LEU A 280 0.04 15.36 1.87
C LEU A 280 -0.41 13.90 1.71
N LEU A 281 -0.84 13.53 0.50
CA LEU A 281 -1.25 12.15 0.20
C LEU A 281 -0.07 11.16 0.32
N ALA A 282 1.07 11.48 -0.27
CA ALA A 282 2.26 10.62 -0.25
C ALA A 282 2.80 10.41 1.16
N ALA A 283 2.83 11.47 1.99
CA ALA A 283 3.25 11.38 3.38
C ALA A 283 2.31 10.48 4.18
N ASN A 284 1.00 10.66 4.03
CA ASN A 284 0.02 9.84 4.73
C ASN A 284 0.13 8.35 4.35
N LEU A 285 0.21 8.04 3.05
CA LEU A 285 0.37 6.66 2.56
C LEU A 285 1.69 6.03 3.02
N THR A 286 2.78 6.81 3.06
CA THR A 286 4.06 6.30 3.54
C THR A 286 4.00 6.01 5.05
N ILE A 287 3.35 6.87 5.85
CA ILE A 287 3.12 6.62 7.29
C ILE A 287 2.28 5.36 7.51
N THR A 288 1.29 5.08 6.66
CA THR A 288 0.53 3.81 6.71
C THR A 288 1.46 2.60 6.62
N LEU A 289 2.46 2.64 5.73
CA LEU A 289 3.44 1.55 5.55
C LEU A 289 4.45 1.49 6.69
N THR A 290 5.00 2.64 7.11
CA THR A 290 6.13 2.72 8.04
C THR A 290 5.75 2.88 9.52
N ASN A 291 4.46 3.08 9.83
CA ASN A 291 3.93 3.42 11.16
C ASN A 291 4.37 4.83 11.64
N SER A 292 4.11 5.21 12.90
CA SER A 292 4.26 6.60 13.41
C SER A 292 5.69 7.08 13.73
N GLY A 293 6.70 6.22 13.71
CA GLY A 293 8.10 6.62 13.91
C GLY A 293 8.45 7.11 15.32
N TYR A 294 9.57 7.83 15.45
CA TYR A 294 10.00 8.41 16.74
C TYR A 294 9.05 9.51 17.25
N TYR A 295 9.12 9.82 18.55
CA TYR A 295 8.30 10.86 19.20
C TYR A 295 6.79 10.68 18.98
N SER A 296 6.33 9.43 19.03
CA SER A 296 4.92 9.05 18.94
C SER A 296 4.36 9.05 20.35
N LEU A 297 3.25 9.75 20.59
CA LEU A 297 2.65 9.82 21.93
C LEU A 297 2.10 8.47 22.39
N TRP A 298 1.55 7.68 21.48
CA TRP A 298 1.04 6.35 21.82
C TRP A 298 1.17 5.36 20.67
N LYS A 299 1.87 4.25 20.97
CA LYS A 299 2.04 3.11 20.07
C LYS A 299 1.49 1.86 20.75
N PRO A 300 0.29 1.39 20.38
CA PRO A 300 -0.12 0.06 20.80
C PRO A 300 0.85 -0.97 20.21
N ALA A 301 1.12 -2.04 20.97
CA ALA A 301 1.84 -3.18 20.45
C ALA A 301 1.06 -3.74 19.25
N GLU A 302 1.66 -3.78 18.07
CA GLU A 302 1.08 -4.45 16.91
C GLU A 302 1.37 -5.95 17.05
N PRO A 303 0.39 -6.80 17.43
CA PRO A 303 0.65 -8.21 17.73
C PRO A 303 1.23 -8.94 16.51
N TYR A 304 0.89 -8.47 15.31
CA TYR A 304 1.33 -8.99 14.03
C TYR A 304 2.80 -8.68 13.67
N MET A 305 3.50 -7.85 14.45
CA MET A 305 4.89 -7.45 14.18
C MET A 305 5.89 -7.95 15.24
N PHE A 306 5.44 -8.55 16.34
CA PHE A 306 6.32 -9.16 17.34
C PHE A 306 6.68 -10.59 16.94
N VAL A 307 7.92 -10.78 16.48
CA VAL A 307 8.69 -11.99 16.77
C VAL A 307 9.88 -11.51 17.58
N PRO A 308 10.13 -12.03 18.79
CA PRO A 308 11.32 -11.69 19.55
C PRO A 308 12.55 -11.95 18.67
N LEU A 309 13.41 -10.93 18.49
CA LEU A 309 14.78 -11.14 18.03
C LEU A 309 15.51 -11.90 19.15
N GLY A 310 15.32 -13.21 19.24
CA GLY A 310 15.88 -14.02 20.33
C GLY A 310 15.46 -15.49 20.42
N GLU A 311 14.39 -15.95 19.76
CA GLU A 311 14.00 -17.38 19.83
C GLU A 311 14.38 -18.13 18.55
N VAL A 312 15.67 -18.06 18.19
CA VAL A 312 16.33 -19.15 17.47
C VAL A 312 17.14 -19.90 18.50
N GLY A 313 16.56 -20.97 19.04
CA GLY A 313 17.24 -21.85 19.99
C GLY A 313 16.50 -22.05 21.30
N ARG A 314 15.33 -22.68 21.27
CA ARG A 314 14.94 -23.64 22.29
C ARG A 314 14.13 -24.73 21.62
N ASP A 315 14.78 -25.86 21.44
CA ASP A 315 14.14 -27.14 21.11
C ASP A 315 12.94 -27.37 22.02
N LYS A 316 11.83 -27.83 21.39
CA LYS A 316 10.97 -28.91 21.87
C LYS A 316 10.02 -29.34 20.75
#